data_AF-A0A378KRZ6-F1
#
_entry.id   AF-A0A378KRZ6-F1
#
_cell.length_a   1.000
_cell.length_b   1.000
_cell.length_c   1.000
_cell.angle_alpha   90.00
_cell.angle_beta   90.00
_cell.angle_gamma   90.00
#
_symmetry.space_group_name_H-M   'P 1'
#
loop_
_entity.id
_entity.type
_entity.pdbx_description
1 polymer ?
#
loop_
_entity_poly.entity_id
_entity_poly.type
_entity_poly.pdbx_seq_one_letter_code
_entity_poly.pdbx_strand_id
1 'polypeptide(L)'
;MKEKSTTQGKVVSFLTNNHFDKAIKILEQWNDGQLADFLFSHTQLHPKLKEPQYNQFWERRRTNLRLPGNPEFRFMAQPGIHDSDFVMGYLLYLLQLKSKTTQSPDGVSFIGVNATDYLSFHSIRTYLHQIFINLRNASEADLIKIAEFLFNLESFAKKHQCPGYLLMANGYMQLALCYQNLRMEEQCRAGYILCWKFLHLASLTESDSEESINNAYFGKGIVLSTPFKLASIDEMKKYCIQAADSYLSHEDRIGAEKAGLSMYHHTPVLREPDEGIRPSFGI
;
A
#
# COMPACT_ATOMS: atom_id res chain seq x y z
N MET A 1 30.96 -0.44 15.59
CA MET A 1 29.64 -0.38 16.28
C MET A 1 29.44 0.86 17.15
N LYS A 2 30.45 1.43 17.84
CA LYS A 2 30.26 2.59 18.74
C LYS A 2 29.85 3.92 18.06
N GLU A 3 30.30 4.20 16.83
CA GLU A 3 29.97 5.46 16.14
C GLU A 3 28.52 5.54 15.64
N LYS A 4 27.91 4.41 15.26
CA LYS A 4 26.53 4.38 14.72
C LYS A 4 25.50 4.81 15.78
N SER A 5 25.77 4.47 17.04
CA SER A 5 24.94 4.85 18.20
C SER A 5 25.09 6.32 18.57
N THR A 6 26.29 6.91 18.43
CA THR A 6 26.50 8.34 18.75
C THR A 6 25.92 9.28 17.69
N THR A 7 25.92 8.89 16.41
CA THR A 7 25.27 9.70 15.36
C THR A 7 23.75 9.68 15.43
N GLN A 8 23.15 8.52 15.71
CA GLN A 8 21.70 8.42 15.91
C GLN A 8 21.24 9.24 17.12
N GLY A 9 21.94 9.13 18.26
CA GLY A 9 21.63 9.93 19.46
C GLY A 9 21.67 11.44 19.21
N LYS A 10 22.62 11.93 18.38
CA LYS A 10 22.66 13.35 17.95
C LYS A 10 21.43 13.74 17.14
N VAL A 11 21.01 12.91 16.18
CA VAL A 11 19.80 13.18 15.37
C VAL A 11 18.55 13.21 16.26
N VAL A 12 18.39 12.25 17.18
CA VAL A 12 17.31 12.26 18.16
C VAL A 12 17.31 13.57 18.96
N SER A 13 18.47 13.94 19.51
CA SER A 13 18.62 15.20 20.26
C SER A 13 18.27 16.42 19.41
N PHE A 14 18.66 16.46 18.13
CA PHE A 14 18.34 17.59 17.26
C PHE A 14 16.85 17.64 16.91
N LEU A 15 16.21 16.50 16.66
CA LEU A 15 14.77 16.42 16.38
C LEU A 15 13.94 16.84 17.61
N THR A 16 14.30 16.37 18.81
CA THR A 16 13.60 16.74 20.05
C THR A 16 13.70 18.24 20.36
N ASN A 17 14.82 18.87 19.99
CA ASN A 17 15.04 20.30 20.19
C ASN A 17 14.70 21.17 18.95
N ASN A 18 14.01 20.61 17.94
CA ASN A 18 13.64 21.28 16.69
C ASN A 18 14.82 21.92 15.92
N HIS A 19 16.04 21.39 16.07
CA HIS A 19 17.22 21.79 15.30
C HIS A 19 17.27 21.07 13.94
N PHE A 20 16.25 21.29 13.10
CA PHE A 20 16.02 20.52 11.87
C PHE A 20 17.21 20.56 10.90
N ASP A 21 17.82 21.72 10.65
CA ASP A 21 18.96 21.83 9.73
C ASP A 21 20.15 20.97 10.14
N LYS A 22 20.39 20.84 11.46
CA LYS A 22 21.48 20.01 11.99
C LYS A 22 21.16 18.52 11.84
N ALA A 23 19.90 18.14 12.05
CA ALA A 23 19.45 16.78 11.82
C ALA A 23 19.53 16.40 10.33
N ILE A 24 19.04 17.26 9.42
CA ILE A 24 19.10 17.05 7.97
C ILE A 24 20.53 16.84 7.51
N LYS A 25 21.48 17.69 7.92
CA LYS A 25 22.91 17.54 7.56
C LYS A 25 23.49 16.18 7.92
N ILE A 26 23.09 15.60 9.04
CA ILE A 26 23.53 14.25 9.44
C ILE A 26 22.79 13.18 8.63
N LEU A 27 21.47 13.33 8.49
CA LEU A 27 20.63 12.38 7.75
C LEU A 27 21.03 12.29 6.26
N GLU A 28 21.50 13.37 5.64
CA GLU A 28 22.01 13.37 4.26
C GLU A 28 23.24 12.49 4.07
N GLN A 29 24.04 12.28 5.12
CA GLN A 29 25.24 11.44 5.07
C GLN A 29 24.92 9.95 5.20
N TRP A 30 23.70 9.60 5.57
CA TRP A 30 23.30 8.21 5.77
C TRP A 30 22.92 7.55 4.44
N ASN A 31 23.36 6.31 4.27
CA ASN A 31 22.80 5.45 3.22
C ASN A 31 21.38 4.99 3.59
N ASP A 32 20.68 4.43 2.62
CA ASP A 32 19.28 4.01 2.75
C ASP A 32 19.08 2.98 3.89
N GLY A 33 20.04 2.09 4.10
CA GLY A 33 19.98 1.11 5.19
C GLY A 33 20.13 1.74 6.58
N GLN A 34 21.04 2.70 6.74
CA GLN A 34 21.20 3.45 7.99
C GLN A 34 19.95 4.28 8.32
N LEU A 35 19.35 4.89 7.30
CA LEU A 35 18.10 5.63 7.45
C LEU A 35 16.93 4.71 7.80
N ALA A 36 16.81 3.55 7.12
CA ALA A 36 15.79 2.55 7.43
C ALA A 36 15.91 2.03 8.87
N ASP A 37 17.11 1.69 9.33
CA ASP A 37 17.37 1.27 10.71
C ASP A 37 16.88 2.33 11.71
N PHE A 38 17.20 3.61 11.45
CA PHE A 38 16.79 4.71 12.31
C PHE A 38 15.27 4.89 12.35
N LEU A 39 14.62 4.88 11.18
CA LEU A 39 13.17 4.98 11.04
C LEU A 39 12.45 3.85 11.76
N PHE A 40 12.99 2.63 11.70
CA PHE A 40 12.46 1.46 12.38
C PHE A 40 12.59 1.58 13.91
N SER A 41 13.74 2.02 14.41
CA SER A 41 13.98 2.15 15.85
C SER A 41 13.33 3.38 16.51
N HIS A 42 12.90 4.38 15.73
CA HIS A 42 12.40 5.66 16.25
C HIS A 42 11.07 6.08 15.60
N THR A 43 10.07 5.20 15.62
CA THR A 43 8.74 5.45 15.04
C THR A 43 8.05 6.70 15.63
N GLN A 44 8.30 7.00 16.90
CA GLN A 44 7.80 8.21 17.58
C GLN A 44 8.31 9.51 16.97
N LEU A 45 9.41 9.48 16.20
CA LEU A 45 9.98 10.66 15.54
C LEU A 45 9.45 10.85 14.11
N HIS A 46 8.64 9.94 13.58
CA HIS A 46 8.07 10.07 12.24
C HIS A 46 7.32 11.38 12.03
N PRO A 47 6.46 11.87 12.96
CA PRO A 47 5.81 13.17 12.77
C PRO A 47 6.79 14.33 12.59
N LYS A 48 7.89 14.34 13.36
CA LYS A 48 8.94 15.37 13.26
C LYS A 48 9.72 15.31 11.95
N LEU A 49 9.87 14.11 11.40
CA LEU A 49 10.50 13.89 10.11
C LEU A 49 9.58 14.26 8.94
N LYS A 50 8.28 14.44 9.17
CA LYS A 50 7.31 14.88 8.15
C LYS A 50 7.07 16.38 8.17
N GLU A 51 7.76 17.13 9.02
CA GLU A 51 7.65 18.59 9.07
C GLU A 51 8.16 19.22 7.75
N PRO A 52 7.60 20.37 7.32
CA PRO A 52 7.88 20.96 6.00
C PRO A 52 9.36 21.22 5.68
N GLN A 53 10.19 21.42 6.71
CA GLN A 53 11.64 21.61 6.58
C GLN A 53 12.33 20.41 5.92
N TYR A 54 11.71 19.22 5.97
CA TYR A 54 12.25 18.01 5.36
C TYR A 54 11.77 17.76 3.93
N ASN A 55 10.88 18.59 3.36
CA ASN A 55 10.28 18.32 2.05
C ASN A 55 11.34 18.12 0.96
N GLN A 56 12.31 19.05 0.86
CA GLN A 56 13.40 18.95 -0.10
C GLN A 56 14.31 17.74 0.16
N PHE A 57 14.52 17.39 1.43
CA PHE A 57 15.30 16.21 1.80
C PHE A 57 14.62 14.93 1.29
N TRP A 58 13.31 14.78 1.51
CA TRP A 58 12.56 13.60 1.06
C TRP A 58 12.41 13.52 -0.45
N GLU A 59 12.19 14.65 -1.12
CA GLU A 59 12.16 14.72 -2.59
C GLU A 59 13.49 14.26 -3.19
N ARG A 60 14.61 14.75 -2.64
CA ARG A 60 15.95 14.33 -3.06
C ARG A 60 16.16 12.83 -2.79
N ARG A 61 15.64 12.30 -1.69
CA ARG A 61 15.70 10.86 -1.41
C ARG A 61 14.91 10.07 -2.44
N ARG A 62 13.65 10.41 -2.71
CA ARG A 62 12.82 9.74 -3.72
C ARG A 62 13.51 9.72 -5.08
N THR A 63 14.01 10.87 -5.54
CA THR A 63 14.67 11.01 -6.85
C THR A 63 15.98 10.24 -6.94
N ASN A 64 16.62 9.90 -5.82
CA ASN A 64 17.85 9.10 -5.76
C ASN A 64 17.61 7.60 -5.55
N LEU A 65 16.42 7.16 -5.13
CA LEU A 65 16.10 5.74 -4.99
C LEU A 65 16.22 5.01 -6.34
N ARG A 66 16.86 3.84 -6.33
CA ARG A 66 17.06 2.99 -7.52
C ARG A 66 16.66 1.56 -7.23
N LEU A 67 16.26 0.85 -8.28
CA LEU A 67 16.03 -0.59 -8.21
C LEU A 67 17.31 -1.35 -8.57
N PRO A 68 17.72 -2.35 -7.77
CA PRO A 68 18.76 -3.28 -8.17
C PRO A 68 18.41 -3.95 -9.52
N GLY A 69 19.33 -3.92 -10.48
CA GLY A 69 19.12 -4.52 -11.80
C GLY A 69 18.23 -3.73 -12.76
N ASN A 70 17.71 -2.56 -12.37
CA ASN A 70 17.01 -1.64 -13.27
C ASN A 70 17.44 -0.19 -12.99
N PRO A 71 18.62 0.22 -13.49
CA PRO A 71 19.21 1.53 -13.20
C PRO A 71 18.48 2.70 -13.87
N GLU A 72 17.62 2.45 -14.87
CA GLU A 72 16.85 3.49 -15.58
C GLU A 72 15.53 3.83 -14.88
N PHE A 73 14.99 2.91 -14.09
CA PHE A 73 13.76 3.15 -13.35
C PHE A 73 13.89 4.32 -12.36
N ARG A 74 12.87 5.16 -12.29
CA ARG A 74 12.76 6.28 -11.35
C ARG A 74 11.41 6.22 -10.65
N PHE A 75 11.42 6.48 -9.35
CA PHE A 75 10.20 6.70 -8.59
C PHE A 75 9.67 8.11 -8.86
N MET A 76 8.37 8.20 -9.13
CA MET A 76 7.67 9.44 -9.44
C MET A 76 7.00 10.00 -8.18
N ALA A 77 6.86 11.32 -8.09
CA ALA A 77 6.02 11.92 -7.05
C ALA A 77 4.58 11.45 -7.28
N GLN A 78 3.90 11.01 -6.22
CA GLN A 78 2.56 10.47 -6.36
C GLN A 78 1.54 11.46 -5.79
N PRO A 79 0.53 11.89 -6.57
CA PRO A 79 -0.53 12.75 -6.06
C PRO A 79 -1.20 12.17 -4.80
N GLY A 80 -1.37 12.99 -3.77
CA GLY A 80 -1.94 12.58 -2.48
C GLY A 80 -1.01 11.77 -1.56
N ILE A 81 0.23 11.49 -1.94
CA ILE A 81 1.24 10.87 -1.08
C ILE A 81 2.46 11.76 -0.97
N HIS A 82 2.75 12.21 0.26
CA HIS A 82 3.93 13.02 0.51
C HIS A 82 5.21 12.17 0.33
N ASP A 83 6.29 12.78 -0.18
CA ASP A 83 7.56 12.08 -0.42
C ASP A 83 8.15 11.47 0.86
N SER A 84 7.85 12.07 2.01
CA SER A 84 8.22 11.52 3.32
C SER A 84 7.54 10.17 3.59
N ASP A 85 6.23 10.06 3.40
CA ASP A 85 5.48 8.81 3.54
C ASP A 85 6.00 7.76 2.56
N PHE A 86 6.17 8.15 1.30
CA PHE A 86 6.63 7.27 0.23
C PHE A 86 8.00 6.68 0.52
N VAL A 87 9.00 7.52 0.80
CA VAL A 87 10.37 7.09 1.04
C VAL A 87 10.47 6.29 2.33
N MET A 88 9.86 6.76 3.42
CA MET A 88 9.90 6.02 4.69
C MET A 88 9.25 4.64 4.55
N GLY A 89 8.07 4.57 3.93
CA GLY A 89 7.38 3.30 3.68
C GLY A 89 8.22 2.34 2.84
N TYR A 90 8.82 2.83 1.75
CA TYR A 90 9.64 2.00 0.87
C TYR A 90 10.92 1.51 1.56
N LEU A 91 11.61 2.36 2.33
CA LEU A 91 12.81 1.96 3.08
C LEU A 91 12.52 0.92 4.16
N LEU A 92 11.41 1.08 4.89
CA LEU A 92 10.98 0.11 5.89
C LEU A 92 10.58 -1.23 5.26
N TYR A 93 9.93 -1.20 4.09
CA TYR A 93 9.67 -2.39 3.28
C TYR A 93 10.96 -3.13 2.90
N LEU A 94 11.97 -2.40 2.39
CA LEU A 94 13.27 -3.00 2.04
C LEU A 94 13.97 -3.61 3.26
N LEU A 95 13.89 -2.95 4.42
CA LEU A 95 14.44 -3.48 5.67
C LEU A 95 13.73 -4.78 6.08
N GLN A 96 12.41 -4.85 5.94
CA GLN A 96 11.61 -6.04 6.22
C GLN A 96 11.96 -7.21 5.27
N LEU A 97 12.17 -6.95 3.98
CA LEU A 97 12.61 -7.98 3.05
C LEU A 97 13.98 -8.56 3.45
N LYS A 98 14.90 -7.70 3.88
CA LYS A 98 16.22 -8.11 4.34
C LYS A 98 16.16 -8.97 5.61
N SER A 99 15.28 -8.64 6.55
CA SER A 99 15.12 -9.43 7.79
C SER A 99 14.42 -10.77 7.56
N LYS A 100 13.45 -10.84 6.64
CA LYS A 100 12.78 -12.09 6.25
C LYS A 100 13.71 -13.09 5.57
N THR A 101 14.74 -12.63 4.86
CA THR A 101 15.75 -13.52 4.24
C THR A 101 16.61 -14.24 5.31
N THR A 102 16.61 -13.73 6.56
CA THR A 102 17.38 -14.25 7.69
C THR A 102 16.58 -15.07 8.71
N GLN A 103 15.25 -15.23 8.55
CA GLN A 103 14.41 -16.02 9.47
C GLN A 103 13.83 -17.25 8.77
N SER A 104 13.91 -18.41 9.43
CA SER A 104 13.29 -19.67 8.97
C SER A 104 11.75 -19.57 9.02
N PRO A 105 11.04 -20.25 8.11
CA PRO A 105 9.59 -20.13 7.95
C PRO A 105 8.83 -20.98 8.96
N ASP A 106 8.97 -20.71 10.25
CA ASP A 106 8.19 -21.40 11.27
C ASP A 106 6.99 -20.57 11.72
N GLY A 107 5.80 -21.11 11.46
CA GLY A 107 4.56 -20.74 12.15
C GLY A 107 3.82 -19.54 11.56
N VAL A 108 2.62 -19.82 11.05
CA VAL A 108 1.64 -18.82 10.63
C VAL A 108 1.16 -18.06 11.87
N SER A 109 1.80 -16.93 12.12
CA SER A 109 1.17 -15.82 12.81
C SER A 109 0.55 -14.94 11.72
N PHE A 110 -0.72 -14.55 11.86
CA PHE A 110 -1.20 -13.33 11.20
C PHE A 110 -0.33 -12.21 11.76
N ILE A 111 0.82 -11.96 11.15
CA ILE A 111 1.74 -10.91 11.56
C ILE A 111 0.95 -9.62 11.38
N GLY A 112 0.47 -9.04 12.49
CA GLY A 112 -0.32 -7.82 12.45
C GLY A 112 0.37 -6.77 11.59
N VAL A 113 -0.42 -6.12 10.72
CA VAL A 113 0.07 -4.98 9.94
C VAL A 113 0.30 -3.83 10.90
N ASN A 114 1.54 -3.37 11.00
CA ASN A 114 1.87 -2.21 11.82
C ASN A 114 1.42 -0.93 11.13
N ALA A 115 1.22 0.14 11.91
CA ALA A 115 0.88 1.46 11.35
C ALA A 115 1.87 1.92 10.26
N THR A 116 3.15 1.53 10.38
CA THR A 116 4.21 1.85 9.41
C THR A 116 4.07 1.09 8.09
N ASP A 117 3.42 -0.07 8.08
CA ASP A 117 3.24 -0.87 6.87
C ASP A 117 2.24 -0.21 5.91
N TYR A 118 1.26 0.54 6.44
CA TYR A 118 0.31 1.32 5.64
C TYR A 118 0.96 2.50 4.90
N LEU A 119 2.23 2.81 5.16
CA LEU A 119 2.98 3.80 4.37
C LEU A 119 3.43 3.24 3.02
N SER A 120 3.43 1.92 2.84
CA SER A 120 4.02 1.26 1.67
C SER A 120 3.04 0.34 0.96
N PHE A 121 2.78 0.65 -0.30
CA PHE A 121 2.08 -0.27 -1.21
C PHE A 121 2.76 -1.63 -1.29
N HIS A 122 4.08 -1.67 -1.35
CA HIS A 122 4.83 -2.91 -1.47
C HIS A 122 4.73 -3.76 -0.19
N SER A 123 4.67 -3.14 0.99
CA SER A 123 4.45 -3.86 2.26
C SER A 123 3.06 -4.49 2.30
N ILE A 124 1.99 -3.71 2.06
CA ILE A 124 0.61 -4.22 2.08
C ILE A 124 0.42 -5.31 1.02
N ARG A 125 0.96 -5.11 -0.18
CA ARG A 125 0.92 -6.11 -1.25
C ARG A 125 1.63 -7.40 -0.86
N THR A 126 2.80 -7.31 -0.21
CA THR A 126 3.54 -8.48 0.26
C THR A 126 2.76 -9.22 1.33
N TYR A 127 2.13 -8.49 2.25
CA TYR A 127 1.30 -9.07 3.29
C TYR A 127 0.08 -9.81 2.72
N LEU A 128 -0.66 -9.19 1.78
CA LEU A 128 -1.76 -9.83 1.07
C LEU A 128 -1.30 -11.06 0.29
N HIS A 129 -0.14 -11.01 -0.37
CA HIS A 129 0.40 -12.17 -1.05
C HIS A 129 0.69 -13.34 -0.10
N GLN A 130 1.24 -13.06 1.09
CA GLN A 130 1.46 -14.08 2.13
C GLN A 130 0.15 -14.67 2.63
N ILE A 131 -0.89 -13.86 2.79
CA ILE A 131 -2.24 -14.36 3.08
C ILE A 131 -2.72 -15.28 1.96
N PHE A 132 -2.61 -14.86 0.70
CA PHE A 132 -3.14 -15.61 -0.44
C PHE A 132 -2.47 -16.98 -0.65
N ILE A 133 -1.17 -17.10 -0.38
CA ILE A 133 -0.46 -18.40 -0.43
C ILE A 133 -1.10 -19.40 0.55
N ASN A 134 -1.58 -18.92 1.70
CA ASN A 134 -2.10 -19.76 2.78
C ASN A 134 -3.61 -19.97 2.72
N LEU A 135 -4.31 -19.30 1.80
CA LEU A 135 -5.79 -19.37 1.68
C LEU A 135 -6.32 -20.79 1.43
N ARG A 136 -5.53 -21.66 0.80
CA ARG A 136 -5.95 -23.05 0.49
C ARG A 136 -6.32 -23.85 1.75
N ASN A 137 -5.73 -23.51 2.90
CA ASN A 137 -5.95 -24.18 4.17
C ASN A 137 -6.72 -23.28 5.17
N ALA A 138 -7.28 -22.16 4.73
CA ALA A 138 -7.94 -21.20 5.59
C ALA A 138 -9.27 -21.74 6.13
N SER A 139 -9.53 -21.53 7.41
CA SER A 139 -10.85 -21.74 8.02
C SER A 139 -11.78 -20.58 7.68
N GLU A 140 -13.08 -20.75 7.90
CA GLU A 140 -14.06 -19.66 7.79
C GLU A 140 -13.67 -18.45 8.67
N ALA A 141 -13.19 -18.69 9.89
CA ALA A 141 -12.73 -17.64 10.80
C ALA A 141 -11.53 -16.86 10.23
N ASP A 142 -10.67 -17.50 9.44
CA ASP A 142 -9.56 -16.83 8.76
C ASP A 142 -10.06 -15.96 7.61
N LEU A 143 -11.07 -16.44 6.84
CA LEU A 143 -11.69 -15.67 5.77
C LEU A 143 -12.40 -14.41 6.30
N ILE A 144 -13.05 -14.50 7.45
CA ILE A 144 -13.67 -13.34 8.12
C ILE A 144 -12.60 -12.30 8.47
N LYS A 145 -11.48 -12.70 9.08
CA LYS A 145 -10.37 -11.78 9.40
C LYS A 145 -9.79 -11.11 8.15
N ILE A 146 -9.71 -11.84 7.04
CA ILE A 146 -9.23 -11.29 5.78
C ILE A 146 -10.23 -10.29 5.20
N ALA A 147 -11.54 -10.57 5.29
CA ALA A 147 -12.58 -9.64 4.88
C ALA A 147 -12.55 -8.35 5.71
N GLU A 148 -12.40 -8.45 7.03
CA GLU A 148 -12.22 -7.28 7.92
C GLU A 148 -10.95 -6.49 7.57
N PHE A 149 -9.85 -7.19 7.28
CA PHE A 149 -8.61 -6.55 6.86
C PHE A 149 -8.77 -5.77 5.55
N LEU A 150 -9.39 -6.38 4.53
CA LEU A 150 -9.69 -5.70 3.27
C LEU A 150 -10.63 -4.50 3.48
N PHE A 151 -11.65 -4.63 4.32
CA PHE A 151 -12.53 -3.51 4.66
C PHE A 151 -11.74 -2.32 5.22
N ASN A 152 -10.81 -2.58 6.16
CA ASN A 152 -9.96 -1.56 6.76
C ASN A 152 -8.92 -0.97 5.78
N LEU A 153 -8.65 -1.64 4.65
CA LEU A 153 -7.76 -1.16 3.59
C LEU A 153 -8.42 -0.17 2.62
N GLU A 154 -9.71 0.15 2.76
CA GLU A 154 -10.38 1.04 1.79
C GLU A 154 -9.74 2.44 1.74
N SER A 155 -9.39 3.03 2.89
CA SER A 155 -8.72 4.34 2.94
C SER A 155 -7.34 4.31 2.28
N PHE A 156 -6.60 3.22 2.52
CA PHE A 156 -5.33 2.94 1.86
C PHE A 156 -5.51 2.84 0.33
N ALA A 157 -6.52 2.10 -0.12
CA ALA A 157 -6.81 1.93 -1.54
C ALA A 157 -7.13 3.27 -2.23
N LYS A 158 -7.92 4.14 -1.58
CA LYS A 158 -8.21 5.50 -2.07
C LYS A 158 -6.93 6.31 -2.26
N LYS A 159 -6.02 6.28 -1.28
CA LYS A 159 -4.74 7.01 -1.34
C LYS A 159 -3.82 6.52 -2.46
N HIS A 160 -3.85 5.23 -2.77
CA HIS A 160 -3.06 4.61 -3.84
C HIS A 160 -3.79 4.50 -5.19
N GLN A 161 -5.01 5.03 -5.30
CA GLN A 161 -5.82 5.08 -6.53
C GLN A 161 -5.86 3.74 -7.27
N CYS A 162 -5.63 3.71 -8.60
CA CYS A 162 -5.77 2.50 -9.42
C CYS A 162 -5.01 1.29 -8.84
N PRO A 163 -3.69 1.35 -8.53
CA PRO A 163 -3.01 0.23 -7.87
C PRO A 163 -3.63 -0.22 -6.55
N GLY A 164 -4.09 0.72 -5.73
CA GLY A 164 -4.78 0.43 -4.46
C GLY A 164 -6.09 -0.32 -4.69
N TYR A 165 -6.90 0.13 -5.64
CA TYR A 165 -8.15 -0.53 -6.01
C TYR A 165 -7.93 -1.89 -6.66
N LEU A 166 -6.90 -2.05 -7.50
CA LEU A 166 -6.54 -3.36 -8.06
C LEU A 166 -6.08 -4.34 -6.98
N LEU A 167 -5.38 -3.86 -5.95
CA LEU A 167 -5.00 -4.68 -4.80
C LEU A 167 -6.23 -5.17 -4.01
N MET A 168 -7.21 -4.28 -3.79
CA MET A 168 -8.49 -4.63 -3.18
C MET A 168 -9.29 -5.62 -4.03
N ALA A 169 -9.39 -5.37 -5.34
CA ALA A 169 -10.09 -6.24 -6.28
C ALA A 169 -9.51 -7.66 -6.27
N ASN A 170 -8.18 -7.80 -6.26
CA ASN A 170 -7.53 -9.09 -6.14
C ASN A 170 -7.82 -9.75 -4.79
N GLY A 171 -7.81 -9.01 -3.68
CA GLY A 171 -8.19 -9.53 -2.37
C GLY A 171 -9.60 -10.11 -2.32
N TYR A 172 -10.58 -9.37 -2.84
CA TYR A 172 -11.97 -9.85 -2.89
C TYR A 172 -12.17 -11.00 -3.87
N MET A 173 -11.43 -11.03 -4.99
CA MET A 173 -11.42 -12.18 -5.90
C MET A 173 -10.97 -13.45 -5.18
N GLN A 174 -9.85 -13.39 -4.46
CA GLN A 174 -9.32 -14.55 -3.73
C GLN A 174 -10.29 -15.02 -2.62
N LEU A 175 -10.92 -14.07 -1.91
CA LEU A 175 -11.96 -14.39 -0.93
C LEU A 175 -13.17 -15.08 -1.58
N ALA A 176 -13.68 -14.53 -2.69
CA ALA A 176 -14.85 -15.07 -3.39
C ALA A 176 -14.60 -16.51 -3.85
N LEU A 177 -13.42 -16.79 -4.39
CA LEU A 177 -12.99 -18.14 -4.77
C LEU A 177 -12.92 -19.10 -3.57
N CYS A 178 -12.46 -18.63 -2.41
CA CYS A 178 -12.45 -19.45 -1.19
C CYS A 178 -13.86 -19.74 -0.68
N TYR A 179 -14.74 -18.73 -0.65
CA TYR A 179 -16.15 -18.91 -0.28
C TYR A 179 -16.87 -19.85 -1.23
N GLN A 180 -16.57 -19.80 -2.53
CA GLN A 180 -17.11 -20.71 -3.54
C GLN A 180 -16.71 -22.17 -3.23
N ASN A 181 -15.45 -22.41 -2.87
CA ASN A 181 -14.97 -23.74 -2.49
C ASN A 181 -15.65 -24.27 -1.20
N LEU A 182 -15.98 -23.37 -0.27
CA LEU A 182 -16.70 -23.69 0.97
C LEU A 182 -18.23 -23.71 0.81
N ARG A 183 -18.75 -23.44 -0.40
CA ARG A 183 -20.20 -23.35 -0.70
C ARG A 183 -20.93 -22.31 0.15
N MET A 184 -20.25 -21.21 0.48
CA MET A 184 -20.79 -20.06 1.19
C MET A 184 -21.36 -19.06 0.18
N GLU A 185 -22.55 -19.34 -0.35
CA GLU A 185 -23.10 -18.68 -1.54
C GLU A 185 -23.26 -17.16 -1.39
N GLU A 186 -23.82 -16.69 -0.27
CA GLU A 186 -24.03 -15.25 0.00
C GLU A 186 -22.70 -14.50 0.10
N GLN A 187 -21.72 -15.06 0.82
CA GLN A 187 -20.38 -14.48 0.98
C GLN A 187 -19.60 -14.50 -0.34
N CYS A 188 -19.78 -15.55 -1.14
CA CYS A 188 -19.20 -15.66 -2.48
C CYS A 188 -19.73 -14.54 -3.39
N ARG A 189 -21.06 -14.37 -3.46
CA ARG A 189 -21.69 -13.28 -4.20
C ARG A 189 -21.22 -11.90 -3.72
N ALA A 190 -21.20 -11.66 -2.41
CA ALA A 190 -20.72 -10.41 -1.84
C ALA A 190 -19.24 -10.13 -2.20
N GLY A 191 -18.38 -11.16 -2.17
CA GLY A 191 -16.99 -11.07 -2.60
C GLY A 191 -16.84 -10.66 -4.07
N TYR A 192 -17.61 -11.28 -4.98
CA TYR A 192 -17.60 -10.90 -6.40
C TYR A 192 -18.15 -9.49 -6.66
N ILE A 193 -19.20 -9.06 -5.94
CA ILE A 193 -19.73 -7.69 -6.01
C ILE A 193 -18.65 -6.68 -5.63
N LEU A 194 -17.93 -6.91 -4.53
CA LEU A 194 -16.85 -6.03 -4.08
C LEU A 194 -15.66 -6.06 -5.05
N CYS A 195 -15.29 -7.23 -5.55
CA CYS A 195 -14.28 -7.35 -6.61
C CYS A 195 -14.65 -6.49 -7.83
N TRP A 196 -15.89 -6.59 -8.31
CA TRP A 196 -16.38 -5.80 -9.44
C TRP A 196 -16.36 -4.29 -9.17
N LYS A 197 -16.83 -3.86 -7.98
CA LYS A 197 -16.79 -2.46 -7.54
C LYS A 197 -15.36 -1.90 -7.63
N PHE A 198 -14.37 -2.62 -7.10
CA PHE A 198 -12.99 -2.16 -7.09
C PHE A 198 -12.31 -2.22 -8.47
N LEU A 199 -12.66 -3.20 -9.32
CA LEU A 199 -12.23 -3.19 -10.73
C LEU A 199 -12.80 -1.97 -11.47
N HIS A 200 -14.06 -1.61 -11.22
CA HIS A 200 -14.66 -0.42 -11.81
C HIS A 200 -13.99 0.87 -11.32
N LEU A 201 -13.74 1.00 -10.02
CA LEU A 201 -12.98 2.12 -9.46
C LEU A 201 -11.55 2.24 -10.03
N ALA A 202 -10.88 1.10 -10.23
CA ALA A 202 -9.58 1.09 -10.88
C ALA A 202 -9.67 1.62 -12.32
N SER A 203 -10.68 1.21 -13.11
CA SER A 203 -10.92 1.77 -14.44
C SER A 203 -11.17 3.28 -14.43
N LEU A 204 -11.95 3.78 -13.46
CA LEU A 204 -12.26 5.22 -13.36
C LEU A 204 -11.04 6.07 -13.02
N THR A 205 -10.02 5.49 -12.38
CA THR A 205 -8.84 6.22 -11.89
C THR A 205 -7.57 5.93 -12.69
N GLU A 206 -7.62 5.02 -13.67
CA GLU A 206 -6.42 4.56 -14.39
C GLU A 206 -5.67 5.69 -15.10
N SER A 207 -6.39 6.58 -15.79
CA SER A 207 -5.80 7.72 -16.50
C SER A 207 -5.06 8.71 -15.61
N ASP A 208 -5.50 8.80 -14.35
CA ASP A 208 -4.98 9.76 -13.37
C ASP A 208 -3.96 9.14 -12.42
N SER A 209 -3.61 7.85 -12.64
CA SER A 209 -2.78 7.04 -11.75
C SER A 209 -1.44 6.65 -12.36
N GLU A 210 -0.94 7.34 -13.38
CA GLU A 210 0.30 6.95 -14.09
C GLU A 210 1.49 6.81 -13.13
N GLU A 211 1.71 7.78 -12.25
CA GLU A 211 2.80 7.76 -11.28
C GLU A 211 2.61 6.65 -10.23
N SER A 212 1.37 6.47 -9.77
CA SER A 212 0.99 5.40 -8.84
C SER A 212 1.27 4.02 -9.45
N ILE A 213 0.88 3.80 -10.72
CA ILE A 213 1.09 2.55 -11.47
C ILE A 213 2.59 2.31 -11.69
N ASN A 214 3.33 3.35 -12.10
CA ASN A 214 4.78 3.28 -12.26
C ASN A 214 5.47 2.84 -10.97
N ASN A 215 5.13 3.48 -9.84
CA ASN A 215 5.71 3.20 -8.53
C ASN A 215 5.32 1.80 -8.00
N ALA A 216 4.05 1.42 -8.10
CA ALA A 216 3.51 0.17 -7.59
C ALA A 216 4.06 -1.07 -8.31
N TYR A 217 4.30 -0.95 -9.62
CA TYR A 217 4.68 -2.05 -10.50
C TYR A 217 6.05 -1.88 -11.14
N PHE A 218 6.85 -0.94 -10.63
CA PHE A 218 8.23 -0.72 -11.06
C PHE A 218 8.37 -0.48 -12.57
N GLY A 219 7.46 0.31 -13.14
CA GLY A 219 7.43 0.66 -14.56
C GLY A 219 6.97 -0.46 -15.50
N LYS A 220 6.52 -1.61 -14.97
CA LYS A 220 6.06 -2.75 -15.78
C LYS A 220 4.56 -2.72 -16.08
N GLY A 221 3.85 -1.71 -15.60
CA GLY A 221 2.41 -1.55 -15.79
C GLY A 221 1.56 -2.52 -14.95
N ILE A 222 0.24 -2.42 -15.15
CA ILE A 222 -0.77 -3.15 -14.36
C ILE A 222 -0.77 -4.67 -14.58
N VAL A 223 0.01 -5.19 -15.52
CA VAL A 223 0.21 -6.63 -15.72
C VAL A 223 0.70 -7.34 -14.45
N LEU A 224 1.37 -6.61 -13.56
CA LEU A 224 1.82 -7.14 -12.27
C LEU A 224 0.80 -6.99 -11.12
N SER A 225 -0.39 -6.48 -11.38
CA SER A 225 -1.44 -6.30 -10.36
C SER A 225 -2.11 -7.61 -9.95
N THR A 226 -2.13 -8.60 -10.84
CA THR A 226 -2.77 -9.90 -10.62
C THR A 226 -1.77 -11.05 -10.86
N PRO A 227 -1.97 -12.22 -10.20
CA PRO A 227 -1.15 -13.40 -10.47
C PRO A 227 -1.33 -13.95 -11.89
N PHE A 228 -2.45 -13.61 -12.55
CA PHE A 228 -2.80 -14.07 -13.90
C PHE A 228 -2.15 -13.27 -15.03
N LYS A 229 -1.40 -12.21 -14.69
CA LYS A 229 -0.70 -11.34 -15.65
C LYS A 229 -1.62 -10.75 -16.73
N LEU A 230 -2.83 -10.36 -16.32
CA LEU A 230 -3.80 -9.70 -17.21
C LEU A 230 -3.34 -8.28 -17.52
N ALA A 231 -3.33 -7.92 -18.80
CA ALA A 231 -2.74 -6.69 -19.30
C ALA A 231 -3.66 -5.47 -19.17
N SER A 232 -4.97 -5.68 -19.00
CA SER A 232 -5.96 -4.60 -18.86
C SER A 232 -6.99 -4.88 -17.77
N ILE A 233 -7.61 -3.81 -17.26
CA ILE A 233 -8.71 -3.92 -16.29
C ILE A 233 -9.94 -4.59 -16.92
N ASP A 234 -10.15 -4.42 -18.22
CA ASP A 234 -11.22 -5.11 -18.96
C ASP A 234 -11.02 -6.61 -19.02
N GLU A 235 -9.77 -7.09 -19.20
CA GLU A 235 -9.44 -8.51 -19.07
C GLU A 235 -9.69 -9.01 -17.64
N MET A 236 -9.36 -8.22 -16.62
CA MET A 236 -9.65 -8.58 -15.22
C MET A 236 -11.15 -8.67 -14.94
N LYS A 237 -11.96 -7.77 -15.52
CA LYS A 237 -13.43 -7.84 -15.46
C LYS A 237 -13.98 -9.07 -16.16
N LYS A 238 -13.48 -9.39 -17.37
CA LYS A 238 -13.87 -10.63 -18.07
C LYS A 238 -13.56 -11.87 -17.25
N TYR A 239 -12.37 -11.93 -16.65
CA TYR A 239 -11.98 -13.01 -15.75
C TYR A 239 -12.90 -13.09 -14.52
N CYS A 240 -13.25 -11.95 -13.91
CA CYS A 240 -14.18 -11.89 -12.79
C CYS A 240 -15.56 -12.47 -13.13
N ILE A 241 -16.13 -12.12 -14.29
CA ILE A 241 -17.40 -12.70 -14.75
C ILE A 241 -17.27 -14.21 -14.95
N GLN A 242 -16.19 -14.67 -15.57
CA GLN A 242 -15.96 -16.09 -15.82
C GLN A 242 -15.81 -16.89 -14.52
N ALA A 243 -15.10 -16.34 -13.53
CA ALA A 243 -14.91 -16.98 -12.23
C ALA A 243 -16.21 -16.99 -11.40
N ALA A 244 -16.97 -15.90 -11.46
CA ALA A 244 -18.20 -15.75 -10.69
C ALA A 244 -19.35 -16.60 -11.21
N ASP A 245 -19.41 -16.88 -12.51
CA ASP A 245 -20.50 -17.63 -13.14
C ASP A 245 -21.88 -17.08 -12.71
N SER A 246 -22.73 -17.88 -12.05
CA SER A 246 -24.04 -17.46 -11.57
C SER A 246 -24.02 -16.58 -10.31
N TYR A 247 -22.88 -16.44 -9.62
CA TYR A 247 -22.76 -15.66 -8.39
C TYR A 247 -22.70 -14.14 -8.60
N LEU A 248 -22.55 -13.68 -9.85
CA LEU A 248 -22.51 -12.25 -10.19
C LEU A 248 -23.50 -11.93 -11.31
N SER A 249 -24.69 -11.51 -10.93
CA SER A 249 -25.74 -11.15 -11.89
C SER A 249 -25.43 -9.84 -12.65
N HIS A 250 -26.23 -9.54 -13.67
CA HIS A 250 -26.15 -8.24 -14.34
C HIS A 250 -26.54 -7.08 -13.42
N GLU A 251 -27.56 -7.26 -12.59
CA GLU A 251 -28.01 -6.25 -11.63
C GLU A 251 -26.94 -5.96 -10.57
N ASP A 252 -26.26 -7.00 -10.10
CA ASP A 252 -25.14 -6.88 -9.16
C ASP A 252 -24.01 -6.01 -9.70
N ARG A 253 -23.66 -6.19 -10.97
CA ARG A 253 -22.63 -5.40 -11.65
C ARG A 253 -23.05 -3.94 -11.74
N ILE A 254 -24.28 -3.65 -12.15
CA ILE A 254 -24.81 -2.28 -12.20
C ILE A 254 -24.79 -1.64 -10.80
N GLY A 255 -25.21 -2.39 -9.78
CA GLY A 255 -25.18 -1.93 -8.39
C GLY A 255 -23.77 -1.60 -7.91
N ALA A 256 -22.81 -2.49 -8.17
CA ALA A 256 -21.41 -2.31 -7.83
C ALA A 256 -20.77 -1.12 -8.57
N GLU A 257 -21.11 -0.90 -9.84
CA GLU A 257 -20.65 0.24 -10.64
C GLU A 257 -21.20 1.56 -10.11
N LYS A 258 -22.50 1.63 -9.78
CA LYS A 258 -23.10 2.82 -9.14
C LYS A 258 -22.45 3.12 -7.80
N ALA A 259 -22.18 2.10 -6.99
CA ALA A 259 -21.48 2.24 -5.72
C ALA A 259 -20.03 2.73 -5.92
N GLY A 260 -19.33 2.19 -6.92
CA GLY A 260 -17.99 2.63 -7.32
C GLY A 260 -17.98 4.08 -7.78
N LEU A 261 -18.90 4.47 -8.65
CA LEU A 261 -19.03 5.84 -9.16
C LEU A 261 -19.35 6.84 -8.03
N SER A 262 -20.26 6.47 -7.12
CA SER A 262 -20.54 7.26 -5.92
C SER A 262 -19.27 7.47 -5.08
N MET A 263 -18.52 6.40 -4.82
CA MET A 263 -17.26 6.49 -4.09
C MET A 263 -16.21 7.34 -4.82
N TYR A 264 -16.12 7.24 -6.14
CA TYR A 264 -15.23 8.05 -6.96
C TYR A 264 -15.53 9.55 -6.83
N HIS A 265 -16.81 9.95 -6.95
CA HIS A 265 -17.22 11.36 -6.82
C HIS A 265 -17.02 11.95 -5.42
N HIS A 266 -17.08 11.12 -4.37
CA HIS A 266 -16.87 11.55 -3.00
C HIS A 266 -15.42 11.36 -2.52
N THR A 267 -14.53 10.86 -3.37
CA THR A 267 -13.11 10.84 -3.07
C THR A 267 -12.55 12.23 -3.40
N PRO A 268 -12.01 12.98 -2.42
CA PRO A 268 -11.42 14.28 -2.70
C PRO A 268 -10.37 14.09 -3.80
N VAL A 269 -10.43 14.95 -4.83
CA VAL A 269 -9.44 14.90 -5.90
C VAL A 269 -8.08 15.13 -5.25
N LEU A 270 -7.24 14.10 -5.21
CA LEU A 270 -5.91 14.12 -4.61
C LEU A 270 -4.97 14.97 -5.48
N ARG A 271 -5.22 16.29 -5.54
CA ARG A 271 -4.43 17.23 -6.36
C ARG A 271 -3.26 17.83 -5.59
N GLU A 272 -3.30 17.83 -4.26
CA GLU A 272 -2.20 18.29 -3.41
C GLU A 272 -2.04 17.35 -2.19
N PRO A 273 -0.81 17.17 -1.67
CA PRO A 273 -0.61 16.48 -0.41
C PRO A 273 -1.35 17.23 0.68
N ASP A 274 -2.24 16.53 1.38
CA ASP A 274 -3.12 17.06 2.44
C ASP A 274 -2.34 17.93 3.44
N GLU A 275 -2.42 19.26 3.30
CA GLU A 275 -1.87 20.22 4.26
C GLU A 275 -2.76 20.25 5.51
N GLY A 276 -2.59 19.23 6.36
CA GLY A 276 -2.95 19.30 7.77
C GLY A 276 -4.43 19.22 8.07
N ILE A 277 -4.87 18.03 8.49
CA ILE A 277 -5.95 17.90 9.48
C ILE A 277 -5.44 18.56 10.77
N ARG A 278 -5.73 19.85 10.94
CA ARG A 278 -5.63 20.53 12.23
C ARG A 278 -6.64 19.85 13.16
N PRO A 279 -6.27 19.39 14.36
CA PRO A 279 -7.26 19.06 15.37
C PRO A 279 -8.07 20.33 15.66
N SER A 280 -9.38 20.24 15.46
CA SER A 280 -10.32 21.25 15.95
C SER A 280 -10.19 21.31 17.46
N PHE A 281 -9.46 22.30 17.97
CA PHE A 281 -9.61 22.69 19.36
C PHE A 281 -11.00 23.31 19.51
N GLY A 282 -11.91 22.54 20.10
CA GLY A 282 -13.16 23.05 20.61
C GLY A 282 -12.88 24.11 21.67
N ILE A 283 -13.62 25.21 21.56
CA ILE A 283 -13.76 26.27 22.57
C ILE A 283 -14.39 25.66 23.83
#